data_AF-A0A4U1J145-F1
#
_entry.id   AF-A0A4U1J145-F1
#
_cell.length_a   1.000
_cell.length_b   1.000
_cell.length_c   1.000
_cell.angle_alpha   90.00
_cell.angle_beta   90.00
_cell.angle_gamma   90.00
#
_symmetry.space_group_name_H-M   'P 1'
#
loop_
_entity.id
_entity.type
_entity.pdbx_description
1 polymer ?
#
loop_
_entity_poly.entity_id
_entity_poly.type
_entity_poly.pdbx_seq_one_letter_code
_entity_poly.pdbx_strand_id
1 'polypeptide(L)'
;MSPREVAPRTRGMPAAHLADGWTGGPGKGARLFSAVTPGAGATKAASRDGALPLVLVALVVLAVVQNVVVRVAVPLVLVTAAIVLFVRGSRRRSSDKAAPRGICVDGHGLFFQPESGPPQNVVPLGEPFGMTLVTSAKRDRMVAVWSSPEGLFYVGSTFEGTARRALGGLFDRAFTAVGDDAALEALGPDGAPLELLPSDFAALVFAVEELDPSCIERLVLSDARGAPLTLDGRELVVGERRFDLNAPLEWRPFVFQEAFGQAVAVYQGTSIRQGGSEAVLVALLPSILPYEFGEESDLDRSLLRDLRLMQAPPEDPPPRDARVAIDRLFVLPVRSALDRAPRASQQPSRARA
;
A
#
# COMPACT_ATOMS: atom_id res chain seq x y z
N MET A 1 26.65 24.78 36.17
CA MET A 1 26.91 23.42 35.63
C MET A 1 25.74 23.05 34.75
N SER A 2 25.88 23.22 33.43
CA SER A 2 24.81 22.95 32.46
C SER A 2 24.63 21.45 32.25
N PRO A 3 23.39 20.91 32.27
CA PRO A 3 23.14 19.56 31.81
C PRO A 3 23.17 19.56 30.28
N ARG A 4 24.07 18.76 29.70
CA ARG A 4 24.09 18.49 28.25
C ARG A 4 22.84 17.70 27.90
N GLU A 5 21.99 18.33 27.10
CA GLU A 5 20.83 17.77 26.43
C GLU A 5 21.30 16.71 25.43
N VAL A 6 21.05 15.44 25.74
CA VAL A 6 21.30 14.31 24.83
C VAL A 6 20.02 14.09 24.04
N ALA A 7 20.01 14.51 22.78
CA ALA A 7 18.93 14.21 21.85
C ALA A 7 18.71 12.69 21.73
N PRO A 8 17.45 12.22 21.63
CA PRO A 8 17.17 10.82 21.36
C PRO A 8 17.67 10.50 19.95
N ARG A 9 18.80 9.78 19.87
CA ARG A 9 19.22 9.10 18.65
C ARG A 9 18.15 8.05 18.34
N THR A 10 17.36 8.28 17.30
CA THR A 10 16.69 7.21 16.56
C THR A 10 17.80 6.29 16.05
N ARG A 11 18.08 5.27 16.85
CA ARG A 11 19.00 4.20 16.49
C ARG A 11 18.32 3.47 15.34
N GLY A 12 18.69 3.82 14.10
CA GLY A 12 18.43 2.98 12.95
C GLY A 12 18.81 1.56 13.36
N MET A 13 17.83 0.66 13.39
CA MET A 13 18.11 -0.73 13.67
C MET A 13 19.12 -1.20 12.62
N PRO A 14 20.24 -1.82 13.03
CA PRO A 14 21.06 -2.51 12.07
C PRO A 14 20.22 -3.63 11.46
N ALA A 15 20.05 -3.59 10.14
CA ALA A 15 19.48 -4.66 9.33
C ALA A 15 20.42 -5.89 9.29
N ALA A 16 20.79 -6.40 10.47
CA ALA A 16 21.81 -7.42 10.65
C ALA A 16 21.26 -8.54 11.55
N HIS A 17 20.17 -9.16 11.11
CA HIS A 17 19.83 -10.54 11.47
C HIS A 17 18.89 -11.21 10.44
N LEU A 18 18.95 -10.81 9.17
CA LEU A 18 18.29 -11.49 8.04
C LEU A 18 19.31 -12.31 7.26
N ALA A 19 19.77 -13.41 7.83
CA ALA A 19 20.63 -14.36 7.14
C ALA A 19 20.52 -15.73 7.82
N ASP A 20 19.46 -16.47 7.49
CA ASP A 20 19.49 -17.92 7.25
C ASP A 20 18.06 -18.42 6.98
N GLY A 21 17.53 -18.07 5.82
CA GLY A 21 16.21 -18.55 5.39
C GLY A 21 15.85 -17.96 4.04
N TRP A 22 16.09 -18.72 2.98
CA TRP A 22 15.70 -18.41 1.59
C TRP A 22 16.43 -17.27 0.90
N THR A 23 17.60 -17.57 0.33
CA THR A 23 18.29 -16.76 -0.70
C THR A 23 17.72 -16.96 -2.10
N GLY A 24 16.48 -17.45 -2.22
CA GLY A 24 15.84 -17.67 -3.50
C GLY A 24 15.37 -16.34 -4.07
N GLY A 25 15.93 -15.92 -5.21
CA GLY A 25 15.34 -14.84 -6.00
C GLY A 25 13.95 -15.21 -6.52
N PRO A 26 13.23 -14.26 -7.12
CA PRO A 26 11.89 -14.48 -7.66
C PRO A 26 11.86 -15.66 -8.64
N GLY A 27 10.83 -16.49 -8.52
CA GLY A 27 10.64 -17.66 -9.37
C GLY A 27 10.43 -17.31 -10.85
N LYS A 28 10.57 -18.30 -11.75
CA LYS A 28 10.43 -18.12 -13.21
C LYS A 28 9.04 -17.63 -13.67
N GLY A 29 8.05 -17.60 -12.78
CA GLY A 29 6.70 -17.08 -13.03
C GLY A 29 6.38 -15.76 -12.35
N ALA A 30 7.37 -15.08 -11.76
CA ALA A 30 7.16 -13.82 -11.07
C ALA A 30 6.61 -12.74 -12.01
N ARG A 31 5.57 -12.03 -11.56
CA ARG A 31 5.01 -10.88 -12.27
C ARG A 31 5.69 -9.61 -11.77
N LEU A 32 6.33 -8.88 -12.68
CA LEU A 32 7.01 -7.62 -12.39
C LEU A 32 6.11 -6.43 -12.70
N PHE A 33 5.94 -5.55 -11.72
CA PHE A 33 5.27 -4.26 -11.80
C PHE A 33 6.32 -3.16 -11.72
N SER A 34 6.45 -2.36 -12.79
CA SER A 34 7.52 -1.36 -12.88
C SER A 34 7.17 -0.10 -12.10
N ALA A 35 8.14 0.40 -11.33
CA ALA A 35 8.04 1.67 -10.65
C ALA A 35 8.01 2.83 -11.66
N VAL A 36 7.19 3.83 -11.37
CA VAL A 36 7.10 5.09 -12.11
C VAL A 36 7.96 6.12 -11.40
N THR A 37 8.79 6.83 -12.18
CA THR A 37 9.54 7.97 -11.64
C THR A 37 8.56 9.12 -11.34
N PRO A 38 8.48 9.61 -10.10
CA PRO A 38 7.62 10.75 -9.75
C PRO A 38 7.95 11.95 -10.63
N GLY A 39 6.92 12.60 -11.20
CA GLY A 39 7.09 13.77 -12.05
C GLY A 39 7.55 13.49 -13.49
N ALA A 40 7.84 12.23 -13.84
CA ALA A 40 7.89 11.81 -15.25
C ALA A 40 6.44 11.73 -15.75
N GLY A 41 5.82 12.90 -15.93
CA GLY A 41 4.43 13.03 -16.36
C GLY A 41 4.17 12.07 -17.52
N ALA A 42 3.05 11.33 -17.44
CA ALA A 42 2.65 10.26 -18.34
C ALA A 42 3.11 10.54 -19.77
N THR A 43 4.31 10.08 -20.11
CA THR A 43 4.85 10.27 -21.46
C THR A 43 3.95 9.42 -22.32
N LYS A 44 3.06 10.12 -23.04
CA LYS A 44 2.13 9.61 -24.05
C LYS A 44 2.60 8.25 -24.51
N ALA A 45 1.80 7.23 -24.18
CA ALA A 45 1.96 5.86 -24.64
C ALA A 45 2.59 5.89 -26.04
N ALA A 46 3.84 5.41 -26.12
CA ALA A 46 4.72 5.58 -27.27
C ALA A 46 3.89 5.43 -28.55
N SER A 47 3.67 6.57 -29.22
CA SER A 47 2.73 6.62 -30.32
C SER A 47 3.19 5.62 -31.37
N ARG A 48 2.23 4.86 -31.89
CA ARG A 48 2.37 3.96 -33.04
C ARG A 48 2.76 4.71 -34.34
N ASP A 49 3.37 5.89 -34.24
CA ASP A 49 3.67 6.79 -35.36
C ASP A 49 4.91 6.39 -36.15
N GLY A 50 5.73 5.44 -35.64
CA GLY A 50 6.88 4.92 -36.38
C GLY A 50 6.51 4.06 -37.60
N ALA A 51 5.28 3.50 -37.64
CA ALA A 51 4.85 2.63 -38.74
C ALA A 51 4.16 3.38 -39.89
N LEU A 52 3.53 4.52 -39.59
CA LEU A 52 2.80 5.35 -40.56
C LEU A 52 3.65 5.83 -41.75
N PRO A 53 4.88 6.37 -41.58
CA PRO A 53 5.67 6.85 -42.73
C PRO A 53 6.13 5.71 -43.65
N LEU A 54 6.42 4.53 -43.11
CA LEU A 54 6.82 3.35 -43.91
C LEU A 54 5.66 2.81 -44.76
N VAL A 55 4.44 2.78 -44.22
CA VAL A 55 3.24 2.40 -44.98
C VAL A 55 2.94 3.40 -46.09
N LEU A 56 3.11 4.70 -45.83
CA LEU A 56 2.93 5.76 -46.81
C LEU A 56 3.94 5.67 -47.95
N VAL A 57 5.22 5.42 -47.65
CA VAL A 57 6.26 5.22 -48.68
C VAL A 57 5.97 3.98 -49.52
N ALA A 58 5.53 2.87 -48.92
CA ALA A 58 5.16 1.66 -49.66
C ALA A 58 3.98 1.88 -50.61
N LEU A 59 2.96 2.65 -50.19
CA LEU A 59 1.81 3.00 -51.02
C LEU A 59 2.19 3.89 -52.21
N VAL A 60 3.08 4.87 -52.02
CA VAL A 60 3.58 5.74 -53.10
C VAL A 60 4.36 4.94 -54.14
N VAL A 61 5.22 4.02 -53.71
CA VAL A 61 5.98 3.14 -54.62
C VAL A 61 5.05 2.22 -55.41
N LEU A 62 3.96 1.74 -54.81
CA LEU A 62 2.97 0.90 -55.48
C LEU A 62 2.21 1.66 -56.59
N ALA A 63 1.96 2.95 -56.38
CA ALA A 63 1.21 3.80 -57.30
C ALA A 63 2.01 4.23 -58.56
N VAL A 64 3.32 4.45 -58.42
CA VAL A 64 4.15 5.08 -59.48
C VAL A 64 4.72 4.06 -60.47
N VAL A 65 4.89 2.79 -60.10
CA VAL A 65 5.57 1.81 -60.95
C VAL A 65 4.58 1.10 -61.88
N GLN A 66 4.78 1.13 -63.20
CA GLN A 66 3.89 0.49 -64.20
C GLN A 66 4.20 -1.00 -64.45
N ASN A 67 5.37 -1.48 -64.01
CA ASN A 67 5.81 -2.85 -64.26
C ASN A 67 5.33 -3.80 -63.15
N VAL A 68 4.50 -4.79 -63.52
CA VAL A 68 3.81 -5.70 -62.58
C VAL A 68 4.80 -6.49 -61.70
N VAL A 69 5.95 -6.88 -62.26
CA VAL A 69 6.99 -7.62 -61.51
C VAL A 69 7.59 -6.74 -60.40
N VAL A 70 7.79 -5.46 -60.67
CA VAL A 70 8.36 -4.50 -59.71
C VAL A 70 7.33 -4.11 -58.63
N ARG A 71 6.03 -4.08 -58.97
CA ARG A 71 4.93 -3.84 -58.01
C ARG A 71 4.84 -4.89 -56.92
N VAL A 72 5.22 -6.14 -57.20
CA VAL A 72 5.14 -7.24 -56.21
C VAL A 72 6.45 -7.41 -55.47
N ALA A 73 7.59 -7.35 -56.17
CA ALA A 73 8.90 -7.62 -55.57
C ALA A 73 9.35 -6.53 -54.59
N VAL A 74 9.13 -5.25 -54.90
CA VAL A 74 9.61 -4.13 -54.08
C VAL A 74 8.93 -4.05 -52.70
N PRO A 75 7.59 -4.12 -52.56
CA PRO A 75 6.97 -4.12 -51.23
C PRO A 75 7.33 -5.35 -50.41
N LEU A 76 7.52 -6.52 -51.05
CA LEU A 76 7.95 -7.73 -50.34
C LEU A 76 9.37 -7.57 -49.76
N VAL A 77 10.30 -7.00 -50.53
CA VAL A 77 11.67 -6.72 -50.09
C VAL A 77 11.69 -5.63 -49.01
N LEU A 78 10.88 -4.59 -49.12
CA LEU A 78 10.79 -3.54 -48.10
C LEU A 78 10.18 -4.04 -46.80
N VAL A 79 9.13 -4.87 -46.86
CA VAL A 79 8.52 -5.49 -45.68
C VAL A 79 9.50 -6.43 -45.00
N THR A 80 10.19 -7.29 -45.75
CA THR A 80 11.20 -8.19 -45.19
C THR A 80 12.40 -7.43 -44.60
N ALA A 81 12.89 -6.38 -45.27
CA ALA A 81 13.94 -5.51 -44.75
C ALA A 81 13.49 -4.77 -43.47
N ALA A 82 12.25 -4.28 -43.42
CA ALA A 82 11.68 -3.65 -42.24
C ALA A 82 11.56 -4.65 -41.07
N ILE A 83 11.10 -5.88 -41.33
CA ILE A 83 11.04 -6.95 -40.33
C ILE A 83 12.45 -7.28 -39.81
N VAL A 84 13.43 -7.44 -40.69
CA VAL A 84 14.81 -7.74 -40.30
C VAL A 84 15.44 -6.60 -39.50
N LEU A 85 15.24 -5.34 -39.90
CA LEU A 85 15.72 -4.17 -39.15
C LEU A 85 15.00 -4.03 -37.80
N PHE A 86 13.71 -4.35 -37.73
CA PHE A 86 12.94 -4.34 -36.49
C PHE A 86 13.42 -5.44 -35.53
N VAL A 87 13.63 -6.67 -36.03
CA VAL A 87 14.14 -7.81 -35.23
C VAL A 87 15.60 -7.59 -34.81
N ARG A 88 16.43 -6.99 -35.66
CA ARG A 88 17.85 -6.72 -35.36
C ARG A 88 18.02 -5.51 -34.44
N GLY A 89 17.16 -4.50 -34.58
CA GLY A 89 17.09 -3.35 -33.69
C GLY A 89 16.54 -3.70 -32.31
N SER A 90 15.56 -4.61 -32.23
CA SER A 90 15.03 -5.10 -30.95
C SER A 90 16.04 -5.99 -30.23
N ARG A 91 16.77 -6.86 -30.94
CA ARG A 91 17.81 -7.71 -30.34
C ARG A 91 19.02 -6.92 -29.82
N ARG A 92 19.44 -5.83 -30.48
CA ARG A 92 20.57 -5.00 -30.02
C ARG A 92 20.23 -4.08 -28.84
N ARG A 93 18.96 -3.74 -28.62
CA ARG A 93 18.52 -2.93 -27.46
C ARG A 93 18.26 -3.74 -26.19
N SER A 94 18.32 -5.08 -26.27
CA SER A 94 17.98 -5.98 -25.17
C SER A 94 19.16 -6.34 -24.25
N SER A 95 20.39 -5.94 -24.57
CA SER A 95 21.57 -6.49 -23.89
C SER A 95 22.15 -5.64 -22.77
N ASP A 96 21.61 -4.44 -22.51
CA ASP A 96 22.21 -3.52 -21.51
C ASP A 96 21.20 -2.63 -20.81
N LYS A 97 19.90 -2.95 -20.91
CA LYS A 97 18.89 -2.26 -20.10
C LYS A 97 18.94 -2.87 -18.70
N ALA A 98 19.42 -2.10 -17.73
CA ALA A 98 19.25 -2.37 -16.32
C ALA A 98 17.81 -2.85 -16.06
N ALA A 99 17.66 -3.86 -15.21
CA ALA A 99 16.34 -4.39 -14.86
C ALA A 99 15.48 -3.22 -14.34
N PRO A 100 14.23 -3.07 -14.83
CA PRO A 100 13.41 -1.96 -14.41
C PRO A 100 13.13 -2.09 -12.91
N ARG A 101 13.35 -1.00 -12.18
CA ARG A 101 13.00 -0.90 -10.76
C ARG A 101 11.52 -1.19 -10.58
N GLY A 102 11.16 -1.94 -9.54
CA GLY A 102 9.76 -2.29 -9.34
C GLY A 102 9.52 -3.34 -8.27
N ILE A 103 8.35 -3.97 -8.36
CA ILE A 103 7.90 -5.03 -7.46
C ILE A 103 7.63 -6.28 -8.25
N CYS A 104 8.24 -7.38 -7.83
CA CYS A 104 7.94 -8.71 -8.31
C CYS A 104 7.06 -9.42 -7.29
N VAL A 105 5.97 -10.02 -7.74
CA VAL A 105 5.20 -10.97 -6.93
C VAL A 105 5.33 -12.36 -7.52
N ASP A 106 5.54 -13.36 -6.66
CA ASP A 106 5.39 -14.76 -7.00
C ASP A 106 4.66 -15.51 -5.87
N GLY A 107 4.58 -16.84 -5.95
CA GLY A 107 3.90 -17.65 -4.92
C GLY A 107 4.64 -17.75 -3.57
N HIS A 108 5.81 -17.12 -3.43
CA HIS A 108 6.65 -17.21 -2.23
C HIS A 108 6.87 -15.87 -1.55
N GLY A 109 6.84 -14.76 -2.29
CA GLY A 109 7.24 -13.46 -1.76
C GLY A 109 6.76 -12.28 -2.60
N LEU A 110 6.73 -11.12 -1.94
CA LEU A 110 6.88 -9.84 -2.61
C LEU A 110 8.34 -9.46 -2.58
N PHE A 111 8.90 -9.19 -3.76
CA PHE A 111 10.30 -8.82 -3.93
C PHE A 111 10.40 -7.41 -4.47
N PHE A 112 11.24 -6.60 -3.84
CA PHE A 112 11.70 -5.35 -4.39
C PHE A 112 12.82 -5.60 -5.40
N GLN A 113 12.62 -5.16 -6.64
CA GLN A 113 13.61 -5.16 -7.69
C GLN A 113 14.29 -3.78 -7.74
N PRO A 114 15.53 -3.62 -7.26
CA PRO A 114 16.27 -2.37 -7.46
C PRO A 114 16.70 -2.21 -8.93
N GLU A 115 17.09 -0.99 -9.32
CA GLU A 115 17.72 -0.74 -10.63
C GLU A 115 19.05 -1.49 -10.79
N SER A 116 19.78 -1.60 -9.67
CA SER A 116 21.06 -2.29 -9.59
C SER A 116 21.09 -3.16 -8.34
N GLY A 117 21.49 -4.42 -8.51
CA GLY A 117 21.61 -5.40 -7.44
C GLY A 117 20.58 -6.52 -7.51
N PRO A 118 20.68 -7.50 -6.60
CA PRO A 118 19.74 -8.61 -6.54
C PRO A 118 18.36 -8.14 -6.03
N PRO A 119 17.28 -8.83 -6.41
CA PRO A 119 15.97 -8.64 -5.79
C PRO A 119 16.03 -8.91 -4.28
N GLN A 120 15.33 -8.10 -3.50
CA GLN A 120 15.21 -8.26 -2.05
C GLN A 120 13.79 -8.72 -1.72
N ASN A 121 13.65 -9.82 -0.97
CA ASN A 121 12.35 -10.19 -0.41
C ASN A 121 11.96 -9.15 0.65
N VAL A 122 10.81 -8.52 0.48
CA VAL A 122 10.29 -7.48 1.39
C VAL A 122 9.08 -7.97 2.18
N VAL A 123 8.38 -8.99 1.67
CA VAL A 123 7.29 -9.65 2.40
C VAL A 123 7.31 -11.14 2.04
N PRO A 124 7.75 -12.03 2.95
CA PRO A 124 7.64 -13.47 2.74
C PRO A 124 6.17 -13.89 2.81
N LEU A 125 5.62 -14.40 1.70
CA LEU A 125 4.22 -14.85 1.63
C LEU A 125 4.02 -16.25 2.22
N GLY A 126 5.11 -16.93 2.62
CA GLY A 126 5.07 -18.19 3.37
C GLY A 126 4.79 -18.01 4.87
N GLU A 127 4.82 -16.77 5.38
CA GLU A 127 4.52 -16.42 6.77
C GLU A 127 3.24 -15.58 6.84
N PRO A 128 2.60 -15.43 8.02
CA PRO A 128 1.44 -14.56 8.16
C PRO A 128 1.77 -13.11 7.80
N PHE A 129 1.06 -12.56 6.81
CA PHE A 129 1.17 -11.17 6.39
C PHE A 129 -0.21 -10.52 6.22
N GLY A 130 -0.28 -9.22 6.40
CA GLY A 130 -1.48 -8.41 6.19
C GLY A 130 -1.28 -7.37 5.10
N MET A 131 -2.37 -6.88 4.51
CA MET A 131 -2.39 -5.80 3.51
C MET A 131 -3.48 -4.79 3.87
N THR A 132 -3.08 -3.55 4.12
CA THR A 132 -4.01 -2.43 4.34
C THR A 132 -3.92 -1.45 3.18
N LEU A 133 -5.07 -1.11 2.60
CA LEU A 133 -5.14 -0.05 1.61
C LEU A 133 -5.45 1.27 2.31
N VAL A 134 -4.62 2.28 2.08
CA VAL A 134 -4.77 3.61 2.66
C VAL A 134 -4.84 4.63 1.54
N THR A 135 -5.71 5.62 1.67
CA THR A 135 -5.88 6.72 0.72
C THR A 135 -5.64 8.06 1.39
N SER A 136 -5.19 9.02 0.59
CA SER A 136 -5.24 10.44 0.95
C SER A 136 -6.69 10.90 1.14
N ALA A 137 -6.89 11.98 1.90
CA ALA A 137 -8.21 12.58 2.06
C ALA A 137 -8.81 13.06 0.71
N LYS A 138 -7.97 13.47 -0.25
CA LYS A 138 -8.40 13.84 -1.62
C LYS A 138 -8.74 12.63 -2.48
N ARG A 139 -8.30 11.44 -2.08
CA ARG A 139 -8.42 10.17 -2.82
C ARG A 139 -7.81 10.26 -4.22
N ASP A 140 -6.76 11.05 -4.36
CA ASP A 140 -5.88 11.12 -5.53
C ASP A 140 -4.64 10.24 -5.34
N ARG A 141 -4.32 9.84 -4.10
CA ARG A 141 -3.27 8.87 -3.78
C ARG A 141 -3.80 7.67 -3.00
N MET A 142 -3.32 6.47 -3.34
CA MET A 142 -3.52 5.24 -2.57
C MET A 142 -2.18 4.54 -2.33
N VAL A 143 -2.03 3.95 -1.15
CA VAL A 143 -0.87 3.16 -0.74
C VAL A 143 -1.36 1.81 -0.26
N ALA A 144 -0.75 0.74 -0.76
CA ALA A 144 -0.86 -0.58 -0.18
C ALA A 144 0.26 -0.71 0.87
N VAL A 145 -0.14 -1.01 2.10
CA VAL A 145 0.76 -1.22 3.23
C VAL A 145 0.72 -2.70 3.56
N TRP A 146 1.81 -3.41 3.26
CA TRP A 146 1.97 -4.80 3.69
C TRP A 146 2.61 -4.83 5.07
N SER A 147 2.09 -5.69 5.92
CA SER A 147 2.54 -5.87 7.29
C SER A 147 2.95 -7.32 7.50
N SER A 148 4.13 -7.55 8.07
CA SER A 148 4.67 -8.87 8.39
C SER A 148 5.44 -8.80 9.71
N PRO A 149 5.87 -9.94 10.28
CA PRO A 149 6.75 -9.94 11.45
C PRO A 149 8.07 -9.18 11.22
N GLU A 150 8.52 -9.07 9.96
CA GLU A 150 9.76 -8.38 9.58
C GLU A 150 9.58 -6.86 9.49
N GLY A 151 8.34 -6.38 9.32
CA GLY A 151 8.04 -4.95 9.33
C GLY A 151 6.93 -4.55 8.35
N LEU A 152 7.01 -3.30 7.89
CA LEU A 152 6.04 -2.70 6.98
C LEU A 152 6.69 -2.42 5.64
N PHE A 153 5.95 -2.69 4.57
CA PHE A 153 6.35 -2.37 3.21
C PHE A 153 5.25 -1.54 2.52
N TYR A 154 5.64 -0.57 1.70
CA TYR A 154 4.73 0.42 1.13
C TYR A 154 4.92 0.52 -0.37
N VAL A 155 3.81 0.51 -1.12
CA VAL A 155 3.79 0.82 -2.55
C VAL A 155 2.65 1.78 -2.80
N GLY A 156 2.93 2.85 -3.53
CA GLY A 156 1.96 3.90 -3.82
C GLY A 156 1.43 3.83 -5.24
N SER A 157 0.35 4.56 -5.48
CA SER A 157 -0.11 4.94 -6.80
C SER A 157 -0.89 6.25 -6.72
N THR A 158 -0.78 7.06 -7.77
CA THR A 158 -1.52 8.31 -7.93
C THR A 158 -2.62 8.10 -8.97
N PHE A 159 -3.85 8.49 -8.62
CA PHE A 159 -5.09 8.25 -9.35
C PHE A 159 -5.70 9.56 -9.82
N GLU A 160 -5.81 9.73 -11.13
CA GLU A 160 -6.44 10.88 -11.76
C GLU A 160 -7.68 10.47 -12.57
N GLY A 161 -8.70 11.34 -12.57
CA GLY A 161 -9.84 11.31 -13.50
C GLY A 161 -10.53 9.95 -13.68
N THR A 162 -10.29 9.31 -14.83
CA THR A 162 -10.95 8.06 -15.25
C THR A 162 -10.47 6.84 -14.46
N ALA A 163 -9.21 6.80 -14.02
CA ALA A 163 -8.66 5.67 -13.27
C ALA A 163 -9.35 5.52 -11.91
N ARG A 164 -9.59 6.65 -11.22
CA ARG A 164 -10.33 6.67 -9.95
C ARG A 164 -11.74 6.08 -10.08
N ARG A 165 -12.45 6.43 -11.15
CA ARG A 165 -13.80 5.89 -11.42
C ARG A 165 -13.77 4.39 -11.77
N ALA A 166 -12.82 3.97 -12.60
CA ALA A 166 -12.69 2.57 -13.00
C ALA A 166 -12.32 1.64 -11.84
N LEU A 167 -11.58 2.15 -10.85
CA LEU A 167 -11.09 1.41 -9.69
C LEU A 167 -11.85 1.75 -8.39
N GLY A 168 -13.09 2.24 -8.48
CA GLY A 168 -13.89 2.66 -7.33
C GLY A 168 -14.04 1.58 -6.24
N GLY A 169 -14.19 0.31 -6.63
CA GLY A 169 -14.27 -0.80 -5.68
C GLY A 169 -13.01 -0.99 -4.83
N LEU A 170 -11.84 -0.53 -5.30
CA LEU A 170 -10.61 -0.52 -4.51
C LEU A 170 -10.64 0.59 -3.45
N PHE A 171 -11.19 1.75 -3.79
CA PHE A 171 -11.37 2.89 -2.87
C PHE A 171 -12.40 2.60 -1.76
N ASP A 172 -13.43 1.81 -2.04
CA ASP A 172 -14.41 1.39 -1.03
C ASP A 172 -13.79 0.57 0.12
N ARG A 173 -12.72 -0.17 -0.21
CA ARG A 173 -11.97 -1.03 0.71
C ARG A 173 -10.86 -0.29 1.45
N ALA A 174 -10.45 0.86 0.94
CA ALA A 174 -9.37 1.63 1.53
C ALA A 174 -9.84 2.44 2.75
N PHE A 175 -8.89 2.73 3.63
CA PHE A 175 -9.05 3.64 4.76
C PHE A 175 -8.47 5.01 4.43
N THR A 176 -9.09 6.07 4.92
CA THR A 176 -8.65 7.43 4.64
C THR A 176 -7.65 7.88 5.71
N ALA A 177 -6.41 8.17 5.32
CA ALA A 177 -5.45 8.85 6.17
C ALA A 177 -5.79 10.35 6.22
N VAL A 178 -6.05 10.85 7.42
CA VAL A 178 -6.39 12.27 7.65
C VAL A 178 -5.17 13.00 8.21
N GLY A 179 -4.80 14.13 7.62
CA GLY A 179 -3.87 15.10 8.21
C GLY A 179 -2.38 14.85 8.02
N ASP A 180 -1.97 13.83 7.23
CA ASP A 180 -0.55 13.62 6.93
C ASP A 180 -0.33 12.84 5.63
N ASP A 181 -0.05 13.59 4.57
CA ASP A 181 0.31 13.02 3.26
C ASP A 181 1.72 12.39 3.28
N ALA A 182 2.59 12.76 4.22
CA ALA A 182 3.90 12.13 4.38
C ALA A 182 3.77 10.70 4.92
N ALA A 183 2.69 10.39 5.65
CA ALA A 183 2.35 9.01 6.03
C ALA A 183 2.10 8.10 4.81
N LEU A 184 1.81 8.69 3.65
CA LEU A 184 1.53 8.00 2.40
C LEU A 184 2.76 7.95 1.48
N GLU A 185 3.94 8.40 1.93
CA GLU A 185 5.16 8.24 1.17
C GLU A 185 5.57 6.76 1.11
N ALA A 186 5.23 6.13 -0.02
CA ALA A 186 5.72 4.81 -0.34
C ALA A 186 7.18 4.90 -0.77
N LEU A 187 8.10 4.63 0.14
CA LEU A 187 9.54 4.58 -0.15
C LEU A 187 9.98 3.11 -0.29
N GLY A 188 10.74 2.82 -1.34
CA GLY A 188 11.40 1.53 -1.48
C GLY A 188 12.55 1.37 -0.47
N PRO A 189 13.13 0.15 -0.35
CA PRO A 189 14.30 -0.11 0.50
C PRO A 189 15.54 0.72 0.11
N ASP A 190 15.55 1.26 -1.11
CA ASP A 190 16.56 2.19 -1.62
C ASP A 190 16.33 3.66 -1.22
N GLY A 191 15.26 3.95 -0.47
CA GLY A 191 14.87 5.29 -0.03
C GLY A 191 14.23 6.15 -1.12
N ALA A 192 14.04 5.63 -2.33
CA ALA A 192 13.39 6.35 -3.42
C ALA A 192 11.88 6.06 -3.44
N PRO A 193 11.04 7.01 -3.90
CA PRO A 193 9.61 6.77 -4.05
C PRO A 193 9.31 5.55 -4.91
N LEU A 194 8.38 4.70 -4.45
CA LEU A 194 7.96 3.47 -5.06
C LEU A 194 6.48 3.56 -5.40
N GLU A 195 6.23 4.15 -6.56
CA GLU A 195 4.87 4.31 -7.10
C GLU A 195 4.69 3.46 -8.35
N LEU A 196 3.50 2.89 -8.53
CA LEU A 196 3.12 2.14 -9.71
C LEU A 196 2.06 2.92 -10.50
N LEU A 197 1.87 2.55 -11.77
CA LEU A 197 0.69 2.99 -12.52
C LEU A 197 -0.57 2.44 -11.85
N PRO A 198 -1.73 3.15 -11.90
CA PRO A 198 -2.97 2.69 -11.28
C PRO A 198 -3.41 1.27 -11.66
N SER A 199 -3.23 0.88 -12.93
CA SER A 199 -3.55 -0.47 -13.39
C SER A 199 -2.64 -1.52 -12.80
N ASP A 200 -1.34 -1.21 -12.70
CA ASP A 200 -0.32 -2.12 -12.19
C ASP A 200 -0.42 -2.26 -10.67
N PHE A 201 -0.73 -1.15 -9.99
CA PHE A 201 -1.05 -1.15 -8.57
C PHE A 201 -2.26 -2.04 -8.26
N ALA A 202 -3.37 -1.86 -8.98
CA ALA A 202 -4.55 -2.69 -8.80
C ALA A 202 -4.26 -4.17 -9.12
N ALA A 203 -3.52 -4.43 -10.21
CA ALA A 203 -3.11 -5.79 -10.57
C ALA A 203 -2.19 -6.44 -9.53
N LEU A 204 -1.29 -5.68 -8.89
CA LEU A 204 -0.47 -6.16 -7.77
C LEU A 204 -1.34 -6.53 -6.57
N VAL A 205 -2.24 -5.64 -6.15
CA VAL A 205 -3.16 -5.87 -5.02
C VAL A 205 -3.97 -7.15 -5.26
N PHE A 206 -4.58 -7.29 -6.44
CA PHE A 206 -5.38 -8.48 -6.76
C PHE A 206 -4.53 -9.75 -6.89
N ALA A 207 -3.30 -9.66 -7.40
CA ALA A 207 -2.41 -10.81 -7.48
C ALA A 207 -2.03 -11.34 -6.08
N VAL A 208 -1.81 -10.45 -5.11
CA VAL A 208 -1.53 -10.84 -3.72
C VAL A 208 -2.79 -11.38 -3.03
N GLU A 209 -3.94 -10.75 -3.27
CA GLU A 209 -5.24 -11.23 -2.75
C GLU A 209 -5.62 -12.61 -3.30
N GLU A 210 -5.28 -12.92 -4.55
CA GLU A 210 -5.48 -14.25 -5.15
C GLU A 210 -4.64 -15.32 -4.43
N LEU A 211 -3.46 -14.97 -3.92
CA LEU A 211 -2.58 -15.87 -3.17
C LEU A 211 -3.07 -16.10 -1.73
N ASP A 212 -3.50 -15.04 -1.04
CA ASP A 212 -4.12 -15.12 0.28
C ASP A 212 -5.27 -14.11 0.40
N PRO A 213 -6.53 -14.54 0.22
CA PRO A 213 -7.69 -13.65 0.33
C PRO A 213 -7.86 -13.01 1.70
N SER A 214 -7.33 -13.64 2.76
CA SER A 214 -7.45 -13.14 4.13
C SER A 214 -6.46 -12.02 4.45
N CYS A 215 -5.43 -11.79 3.62
CA CYS A 215 -4.42 -10.76 3.90
C CYS A 215 -5.03 -9.36 4.05
N ILE A 216 -6.16 -9.07 3.39
CA ILE A 216 -6.78 -7.73 3.39
C ILE A 216 -7.47 -7.39 4.72
N GLU A 217 -7.88 -8.42 5.45
CA GLU A 217 -8.45 -8.26 6.79
C GLU A 217 -7.41 -8.52 7.89
N ARG A 218 -6.18 -8.86 7.49
CA ARG A 218 -5.09 -9.17 8.40
C ARG A 218 -4.21 -7.95 8.64
N LEU A 219 -3.77 -7.77 9.88
CA LEU A 219 -2.73 -6.84 10.31
C LEU A 219 -1.71 -7.63 11.12
N VAL A 220 -0.43 -7.48 10.81
CA VAL A 220 0.65 -8.15 11.53
C VAL A 220 1.66 -7.10 11.96
N LEU A 221 1.55 -6.66 13.21
CA LEU A 221 2.41 -5.62 13.79
C LEU A 221 3.05 -6.13 15.07
N SER A 222 4.06 -5.40 15.54
CA SER A 222 4.59 -5.53 16.89
C SER A 222 4.58 -4.18 17.59
N ASP A 223 4.40 -4.19 18.91
CA ASP A 223 4.53 -3.00 19.72
C ASP A 223 6.00 -2.62 19.94
N ALA A 224 6.27 -1.50 20.62
CA ALA A 224 7.63 -1.04 20.92
C ALA A 224 8.47 -2.01 21.79
N ARG A 225 7.86 -3.04 22.38
CA ARG A 225 8.50 -4.09 23.17
C ARG A 225 8.65 -5.40 22.39
N GLY A 226 8.22 -5.43 21.12
CA GLY A 226 8.20 -6.63 20.28
C GLY A 226 7.02 -7.56 20.55
N ALA A 227 6.05 -7.15 21.39
CA ALA A 227 4.87 -7.96 21.66
C ALA A 227 3.91 -7.89 20.46
N PRO A 228 3.20 -8.98 20.13
CA PRO A 228 2.39 -9.04 18.92
C PRO A 228 1.19 -8.10 19.00
N LEU A 229 0.92 -7.39 17.91
CA LEU A 229 -0.32 -6.66 17.67
C LEU A 229 -0.88 -7.15 16.34
N THR A 230 -1.70 -8.20 16.40
CA THR A 230 -2.21 -8.87 15.19
C THR A 230 -3.71 -8.82 15.14
N LEU A 231 -4.26 -8.49 13.97
CA LEU A 231 -5.66 -8.70 13.64
C LEU A 231 -5.68 -9.78 12.57
N ASP A 232 -6.33 -10.90 12.80
CA ASP A 232 -6.44 -11.96 11.78
C ASP A 232 -7.88 -12.48 11.73
N GLY A 233 -8.64 -11.97 10.76
CA GLY A 233 -10.06 -12.24 10.60
C GLY A 233 -10.88 -11.86 11.83
N ARG A 234 -11.07 -12.82 12.73
CA ARG A 234 -11.95 -12.69 13.90
C ARG A 234 -11.21 -12.68 15.23
N GLU A 235 -9.88 -12.67 15.22
CA GLU A 235 -9.08 -12.55 16.45
C GLU A 235 -8.25 -11.27 16.41
N LEU A 236 -8.27 -10.53 17.52
CA LEU A 236 -7.36 -9.42 17.77
C LEU A 236 -6.45 -9.79 18.94
N VAL A 237 -5.14 -9.79 18.71
CA VAL A 237 -4.12 -10.04 19.73
C VAL A 237 -3.39 -8.73 20.02
N VAL A 238 -3.26 -8.42 21.31
CA VAL A 238 -2.55 -7.23 21.82
C VAL A 238 -1.63 -7.67 22.96
N GLY A 239 -0.37 -7.89 22.63
CA GLY A 239 0.60 -8.53 23.52
C GLY A 239 0.14 -9.92 23.93
N GLU A 240 -0.07 -10.14 25.23
CA GLU A 240 -0.55 -11.41 25.77
C GLU A 240 -2.08 -11.54 25.73
N ARG A 241 -2.79 -10.45 25.43
CA ARG A 241 -4.25 -10.38 25.47
C ARG A 241 -4.82 -10.78 24.12
N ARG A 242 -5.87 -11.60 24.14
CA ARG A 242 -6.61 -12.04 22.94
C ARG A 242 -8.07 -11.64 23.06
N PHE A 243 -8.63 -11.14 21.97
CA PHE A 243 -10.02 -10.71 21.86
C PHE A 243 -10.68 -11.46 20.68
N ASP A 244 -11.76 -12.20 20.96
CA ASP A 244 -12.58 -12.86 19.95
C ASP A 244 -13.62 -11.88 19.42
N LEU A 245 -13.48 -11.48 18.16
CA LEU A 245 -14.37 -10.53 17.49
C LEU A 245 -15.73 -11.16 17.10
N ASN A 246 -15.94 -12.47 17.29
CA ASN A 246 -17.26 -13.09 17.19
C ASN A 246 -18.06 -13.04 18.49
N ALA A 247 -17.38 -12.83 19.62
CA ALA A 247 -18.01 -12.73 20.91
C ALA A 247 -18.32 -11.27 21.24
N PRO A 248 -19.36 -10.99 22.05
CA PRO A 248 -19.65 -9.64 22.46
C PRO A 248 -18.46 -8.97 23.13
N LEU A 249 -18.10 -7.77 22.67
CA LEU A 249 -17.07 -6.95 23.28
C LEU A 249 -17.54 -5.50 23.41
N GLU A 250 -16.83 -4.74 24.22
CA GLU A 250 -16.98 -3.30 24.33
C GLU A 250 -15.74 -2.63 23.78
N TRP A 251 -15.92 -1.59 22.98
CA TRP A 251 -14.82 -0.74 22.57
C TRP A 251 -15.28 0.71 22.48
N ARG A 252 -14.34 1.63 22.67
CA ARG A 252 -14.61 3.07 22.57
C ARG A 252 -13.38 3.82 22.05
N PRO A 253 -13.56 4.74 21.08
CA PRO A 253 -12.53 5.70 20.71
C PRO A 253 -12.50 6.85 21.73
N PHE A 254 -11.34 7.46 21.93
CA PHE A 254 -11.19 8.69 22.72
C PHE A 254 -9.95 9.46 22.27
N VAL A 255 -9.82 10.72 22.68
CA VAL A 255 -8.59 11.50 22.51
C VAL A 255 -8.14 12.03 23.85
N PHE A 256 -6.84 12.20 24.04
CA PHE A 256 -6.29 12.79 25.25
C PHE A 256 -5.05 13.62 24.91
N GLN A 257 -4.71 14.55 25.79
CA GLN A 257 -3.53 15.38 25.68
C GLN A 257 -2.51 14.95 26.73
N GLU A 258 -1.24 14.94 26.36
CA GLU A 258 -0.15 14.72 27.31
C GLU A 258 0.91 15.81 27.14
N ALA A 259 1.25 16.44 28.25
CA ALA A 259 2.29 17.46 28.29
C ALA A 259 3.67 16.81 28.39
N PHE A 260 4.59 17.28 27.53
CA PHE A 260 5.99 16.93 27.49
C PHE A 260 6.83 18.19 27.69
N GLY A 261 6.98 18.60 28.95
CA GLY A 261 7.67 19.86 29.30
C GLY A 261 6.90 21.07 28.78
N GLN A 262 7.42 21.71 27.72
CA GLN A 262 6.81 22.88 27.07
C GLN A 262 5.98 22.53 25.82
N ALA A 263 5.91 21.25 25.44
CA ALA A 263 5.12 20.77 24.31
C ALA A 263 3.89 19.99 24.78
N VAL A 264 2.82 19.98 23.98
CA VAL A 264 1.64 19.14 24.18
C VAL A 264 1.47 18.25 22.96
N ALA A 265 1.37 16.94 23.19
CA ALA A 265 1.01 15.99 22.15
C ALA A 265 -0.44 15.55 22.35
N VAL A 266 -1.17 15.43 21.24
CA VAL A 266 -2.54 14.91 21.22
C VAL A 266 -2.49 13.48 20.74
N TYR A 267 -3.13 12.57 21.46
CA TYR A 267 -3.20 11.16 21.13
C TYR A 267 -4.64 10.76 20.84
N GLN A 268 -4.79 9.79 19.96
CA GLN A 268 -6.01 9.01 19.80
C GLN A 268 -5.86 7.67 20.51
N GLY A 269 -6.87 7.32 21.29
CA GLY A 269 -6.97 6.07 22.03
C GLY A 269 -8.11 5.19 21.51
N THR A 270 -7.94 3.88 21.64
CA THR A 270 -9.00 2.89 21.44
C THR A 270 -8.95 1.93 22.63
N SER A 271 -9.93 2.02 23.52
CA SER A 271 -10.10 1.12 24.66
C SER A 271 -10.95 -0.07 24.21
N ILE A 272 -10.53 -1.27 24.56
CA ILE A 272 -11.14 -2.55 24.17
C ILE A 272 -11.29 -3.39 25.42
N ARG A 273 -12.48 -3.95 25.66
CA ARG A 273 -12.78 -4.78 26.83
C ARG A 273 -13.61 -6.00 26.43
N GLN A 274 -13.17 -7.18 26.84
CA GLN A 274 -13.89 -8.43 26.67
C GLN A 274 -13.65 -9.34 27.88
N GLY A 275 -14.72 -9.66 28.62
CA GLY A 275 -14.60 -10.38 29.88
C GLY A 275 -13.72 -9.64 30.88
N GLY A 276 -12.67 -10.31 31.38
CA GLY A 276 -11.66 -9.72 32.27
C GLY A 276 -10.45 -9.08 31.57
N SER A 277 -10.41 -9.13 30.23
CA SER A 277 -9.31 -8.58 29.44
C SER A 277 -9.63 -7.17 28.97
N GLU A 278 -8.70 -6.24 29.18
CA GLU A 278 -8.78 -4.87 28.68
C GLU A 278 -7.48 -4.50 27.97
N ALA A 279 -7.53 -3.74 26.88
CA ALA A 279 -6.36 -3.15 26.22
C ALA A 279 -6.66 -1.74 25.75
N VAL A 280 -5.61 -0.90 25.72
CA VAL A 280 -5.71 0.48 25.23
C VAL A 280 -4.66 0.71 24.16
N LEU A 281 -5.12 0.80 22.91
CA LEU A 281 -4.27 1.15 21.78
C LEU A 281 -4.16 2.67 21.69
N VAL A 282 -2.95 3.20 21.51
CA VAL A 282 -2.70 4.64 21.40
C VAL A 282 -1.86 4.96 20.18
N ALA A 283 -2.26 5.99 19.44
CA ALA A 283 -1.48 6.56 18.35
C ALA A 283 -1.41 8.07 18.49
N LEU A 284 -0.35 8.68 17.97
CA LEU A 284 -0.25 10.13 17.88
C LEU A 284 -1.33 10.63 16.92
N LEU A 285 -2.09 11.65 17.34
CA LEU A 285 -3.04 12.32 16.47
C LEU A 285 -2.27 13.32 15.60
N PRO A 286 -2.39 13.28 14.27
CA PRO A 286 -1.76 14.28 13.43
C PRO A 286 -2.33 15.66 13.74
N SER A 287 -1.53 16.69 13.49
CA SER A 287 -1.97 18.08 13.56
C SER A 287 -3.24 18.23 12.71
N ILE A 288 -4.39 18.47 13.35
CA ILE A 288 -5.65 18.68 12.63
C ILE A 288 -5.56 20.05 11.96
N LEU A 289 -4.98 20.10 10.77
CA LEU A 289 -5.29 21.20 9.87
C LEU A 289 -6.73 20.99 9.39
N PRO A 290 -7.59 22.02 9.42
CA PRO A 290 -8.95 21.92 8.91
C PRO A 290 -8.86 21.47 7.46
N TYR A 291 -9.28 20.24 7.20
CA TYR A 291 -9.37 19.73 5.85
C TYR A 291 -10.65 20.27 5.23
N GLU A 292 -10.51 21.19 4.28
CA GLU A 292 -11.62 21.70 3.49
C GLU A 292 -12.00 20.63 2.47
N PHE A 293 -13.20 20.08 2.59
CA PHE A 293 -13.77 19.22 1.55
C PHE A 293 -13.94 20.06 0.29
N GLY A 294 -13.29 19.66 -0.81
CA GLY A 294 -13.53 20.31 -2.10
C GLY A 294 -14.99 20.16 -2.52
N GLU A 295 -15.57 21.22 -3.10
CA GLU A 295 -16.99 21.32 -3.46
C GLU A 295 -17.49 20.22 -4.44
N GLU A 296 -16.58 19.45 -5.06
CA GLU A 296 -16.88 18.44 -6.08
C GLU A 296 -16.88 16.98 -5.58
N SER A 297 -16.58 16.70 -4.30
CA SER A 297 -16.61 15.30 -3.85
C SER A 297 -18.01 14.88 -3.44
N ASP A 298 -18.66 14.05 -4.27
CA ASP A 298 -19.67 13.11 -3.77
C ASP A 298 -19.08 12.43 -2.52
N LEU A 299 -19.67 12.71 -1.36
CA LEU A 299 -19.19 12.20 -0.08
C LEU A 299 -19.25 10.67 -0.11
N ASP A 300 -18.09 10.07 -0.32
CA ASP A 300 -17.93 8.63 -0.43
C ASP A 300 -18.37 7.95 0.87
N ARG A 301 -19.14 6.88 0.77
CA ARG A 301 -19.63 6.10 1.92
C ARG A 301 -18.47 5.60 2.79
N SER A 302 -17.36 5.23 2.17
CA SER A 302 -16.17 4.76 2.88
C SER A 302 -15.48 5.90 3.66
N LEU A 303 -15.48 7.12 3.13
CA LEU A 303 -14.99 8.30 3.85
C LEU A 303 -15.88 8.65 5.05
N LEU A 304 -17.20 8.63 4.87
CA LEU A 304 -18.16 8.86 5.98
C LEU A 304 -18.01 7.81 7.09
N ARG A 305 -17.79 6.54 6.71
CA ARG A 305 -17.46 5.45 7.66
C ARG A 305 -16.21 5.80 8.46
N ASP A 306 -15.13 6.20 7.78
CA ASP A 306 -13.85 6.50 8.43
C ASP A 306 -13.97 7.72 9.36
N LEU A 307 -14.65 8.79 8.92
CA LEU A 307 -14.93 9.95 9.76
C LEU A 307 -15.71 9.58 11.01
N ARG A 308 -16.71 8.71 10.90
CA ARG A 308 -17.45 8.20 12.07
C ARG A 308 -16.54 7.44 13.04
N LEU A 309 -15.65 6.59 12.52
CA LEU A 309 -14.72 5.82 13.33
C LEU A 309 -13.61 6.68 13.95
N MET A 310 -13.32 7.86 13.37
CA MET A 310 -12.37 8.82 13.93
C MET A 310 -12.96 9.70 15.03
N GLN A 311 -14.29 9.86 15.10
CA GLN A 311 -14.95 10.66 16.13
C GLN A 311 -14.66 10.07 17.51
N ALA A 312 -14.02 10.87 18.34
CA ALA A 312 -13.45 10.44 19.61
C ALA A 312 -13.60 11.58 20.63
N PRO A 313 -14.34 11.39 21.74
CA PRO A 313 -14.47 12.40 22.78
C PRO A 313 -13.14 12.60 23.54
N PRO A 314 -12.92 13.80 24.10
CA PRO A 314 -11.79 14.03 24.99
C PRO A 314 -11.96 13.28 26.31
N GLU A 315 -10.89 12.64 26.77
CA GLU A 315 -10.82 11.88 28.02
C GLU A 315 -9.49 12.09 28.73
N ASP A 316 -9.42 11.66 29.99
CA ASP A 316 -8.18 11.61 30.75
C ASP A 316 -7.20 10.58 30.18
N PRO A 317 -5.88 10.86 30.22
CA PRO A 317 -4.88 9.93 29.71
C PRO A 317 -4.92 8.61 30.50
N PRO A 318 -4.96 7.44 29.81
CA PRO A 318 -4.92 6.14 30.46
C PRO A 318 -3.56 5.92 31.15
N PRO A 319 -3.45 5.03 32.15
CA PRO A 319 -2.16 4.67 32.75
C PRO A 319 -1.13 4.22 31.70
N ARG A 320 0.14 4.64 31.82
CA ARG A 320 1.18 4.41 30.79
C ARG A 320 1.49 2.93 30.55
N ASP A 321 1.39 2.12 31.58
CA ASP A 321 1.56 0.67 31.56
C ASP A 321 0.43 -0.07 30.84
N ALA A 322 -0.76 0.53 30.76
CA ALA A 322 -1.90 -0.02 30.04
C ALA A 322 -1.89 0.31 28.52
N ARG A 323 -1.02 1.22 28.08
CA ARG A 323 -0.96 1.71 26.70
C ARG A 323 -0.12 0.80 25.81
N VAL A 324 -0.66 0.51 24.63
CA VAL A 324 0.06 -0.17 23.55
C VAL A 324 0.10 0.79 22.37
N ALA A 325 1.31 1.16 21.95
CA ALA A 325 1.48 2.05 20.81
C ALA A 325 1.10 1.32 19.51
N ILE A 326 0.36 2.00 18.64
CA ILE A 326 0.04 1.55 17.29
C ILE A 326 0.33 2.68 16.30
N ASP A 327 0.77 2.34 15.09
CA ASP A 327 0.85 3.32 14.02
C ASP A 327 -0.57 3.80 13.67
N ARG A 328 -0.71 5.11 13.50
CA ARG A 328 -1.98 5.77 13.14
C ARG A 328 -2.62 5.19 11.88
N LEU A 329 -1.84 4.67 10.93
CA LEU A 329 -2.35 4.08 9.69
C LEU A 329 -3.23 2.85 9.97
N PHE A 330 -3.04 2.19 11.13
CA PHE A 330 -3.77 0.98 11.51
C PHE A 330 -4.86 1.22 12.54
N VAL A 331 -5.04 2.45 13.05
CA VAL A 331 -6.12 2.77 13.99
C VAL A 331 -7.49 2.54 13.35
N LEU A 332 -7.69 3.03 12.12
CA LEU A 332 -8.95 2.88 11.39
C LEU A 332 -9.26 1.41 11.02
N PRO A 333 -8.32 0.63 10.45
CA PRO A 333 -8.48 -0.81 10.27
C PRO A 333 -8.95 -1.54 11.54
N VAL A 334 -8.28 -1.31 12.68
CA VAL A 334 -8.64 -1.93 13.96
C VAL A 334 -10.03 -1.50 14.41
N ARG A 335 -10.34 -0.20 14.39
CA ARG A 335 -11.67 0.31 14.77
C ARG A 335 -12.77 -0.23 13.85
N SER A 336 -12.49 -0.41 12.55
CA SER A 336 -13.44 -1.00 11.61
C SER A 336 -13.74 -2.46 11.97
N ALA A 337 -12.73 -3.25 12.33
CA ALA A 337 -12.93 -4.63 12.78
C ALA A 337 -13.73 -4.71 14.08
N LEU A 338 -13.41 -3.85 15.05
CA LEU A 338 -14.14 -3.75 16.32
C LEU A 338 -15.59 -3.29 16.14
N ASP A 339 -15.87 -2.40 15.19
CA ASP A 339 -17.24 -1.93 14.91
C ASP A 339 -18.12 -3.01 14.28
N ARG A 340 -17.51 -3.98 13.58
CA ARG A 340 -18.21 -5.16 13.03
C ARG A 340 -18.48 -6.23 14.10
N ALA A 341 -17.75 -6.22 15.22
CA ALA A 341 -17.92 -7.19 16.29
C ALA A 341 -19.27 -6.99 17.02
N PRO A 342 -19.90 -8.05 17.54
CA PRO A 342 -21.13 -7.93 18.32
C PRO A 342 -20.91 -7.03 19.55
N ARG A 343 -21.83 -6.08 19.80
CA ARG A 343 -21.74 -5.20 20.97
C ARG A 343 -22.36 -5.86 22.19
N ALA A 344 -21.67 -5.84 23.33
CA ALA A 344 -22.19 -6.35 24.59
C ALA A 344 -23.52 -5.69 25.02
N SER A 345 -23.69 -4.40 24.76
CA SER A 345 -24.90 -3.64 25.08
C SER A 345 -26.12 -3.97 24.22
N GLN A 346 -25.97 -4.74 23.15
CA GLN A 346 -27.05 -5.11 22.22
C GLN A 346 -27.61 -6.51 22.44
N GLN A 347 -27.23 -7.21 23.52
CA GLN A 347 -27.94 -8.46 23.85
C GLN A 347 -29.40 -8.13 24.20
N PRO A 348 -30.39 -8.62 23.42
CA PRO A 348 -31.77 -8.56 23.86
C PRO A 348 -31.82 -9.28 25.20
N SER A 349 -32.36 -8.62 26.22
CA SER A 349 -32.67 -9.24 27.48
C SER A 349 -33.44 -10.51 27.18
N ARG A 350 -32.77 -11.66 27.30
CA ARG A 350 -33.44 -12.96 27.26
C ARG A 350 -34.40 -12.90 28.44
N ALA A 351 -35.66 -12.60 28.14
CA ALA A 351 -36.74 -12.63 29.10
C ALA A 351 -36.64 -13.98 29.81
N ARG A 352 -36.35 -13.91 31.11
CA ARG A 352 -36.38 -15.07 32.00
C ARG A 352 -37.76 -15.70 31.85
N ALA A 353 -37.80 -16.90 31.25
CA ALA A 353 -38.93 -17.81 31.35
C ALA A 353 -38.90 -18.50 32.71
#